data_AF-A0A117Q9H8-F1
#
_entry.id   AF-A0A117Q9H8-F1
#
_cell.length_a   1.000
_cell.length_b   1.000
_cell.length_c   1.000
_cell.angle_alpha   90.00
_cell.angle_beta   90.00
_cell.angle_gamma   90.00
#
_symmetry.space_group_name_H-M   'P 1'
#
loop_
_entity.id
_entity.type
_entity.pdbx_description
1 polymer ?
#
loop_
_entity_poly.entity_id
_entity_poly.type
_entity_poly.pdbx_seq_one_letter_code
_entity_poly.pdbx_strand_id
1 'polypeptide(L)'
;MRGVRCARPEHVPDDVRFDFIVSNPAIRIGKPQLHAMLRHWLDRLDRLVPGGKADLVVHKHLGADSLQRWRWLGEQGWPTERYASQKGFRILCRTTAQDG
;
A
#
# COMPACT_ATOMS: atom_id res chain seq x y z
N MET A 1 8.16 22.82 -8.89
CA MET A 1 7.31 21.74 -9.41
C MET A 1 5.85 22.11 -9.19
N ARG A 2 5.06 22.31 -10.26
CA ARG A 2 3.59 22.31 -10.15
C ARG A 2 3.11 20.86 -10.10
N GLY A 3 2.03 20.60 -9.37
CA GLY A 3 1.43 19.25 -9.30
C GLY A 3 1.98 18.32 -8.22
N VAL A 4 2.88 18.79 -7.34
CA VAL A 4 3.35 18.03 -6.17
C VAL A 4 2.88 18.73 -4.90
N ARG A 5 2.27 17.97 -4.00
CA ARG A 5 1.83 18.46 -2.67
C ARG A 5 2.42 17.54 -1.60
N CYS A 6 3.11 18.14 -0.64
CA CYS A 6 3.59 17.42 0.54
C CYS A 6 2.59 17.67 1.67
N ALA A 7 2.00 16.61 2.20
CA ALA A 7 1.04 16.67 3.28
C ALA A 7 1.30 15.54 4.27
N ARG A 8 0.91 15.76 5.53
CA ARG A 8 0.76 14.67 6.48
C ARG A 8 -0.55 13.91 6.17
N PRO A 9 -0.67 12.62 6.55
CA PRO A 9 -1.90 11.86 6.30
C PRO A 9 -3.17 12.58 6.77
N GLU A 10 -3.13 13.19 7.95
CA GLU A 10 -4.25 13.94 8.55
C GLU A 10 -4.62 15.24 7.82
N HIS A 11 -3.77 15.72 6.90
CA HIS A 11 -4.01 16.92 6.11
C HIS A 11 -4.47 16.60 4.68
N VAL A 12 -4.63 15.32 4.31
CA VAL A 12 -5.18 14.93 3.01
C VAL A 12 -6.70 14.81 3.14
N PRO A 13 -7.49 15.71 2.50
CA PRO A 13 -8.95 15.67 2.59
C PRO A 13 -9.51 14.31 2.20
N ASP A 14 -10.55 13.82 2.89
CA ASP A 14 -11.07 12.45 2.73
C ASP A 14 -11.69 12.17 1.36
N ASP A 15 -12.12 13.21 0.64
CA ASP A 15 -12.68 13.14 -0.70
C ASP A 15 -11.62 13.04 -1.81
N VAL A 16 -10.34 13.21 -1.49
CA VAL A 16 -9.24 12.99 -2.44
C VAL A 16 -9.20 11.52 -2.85
N ARG A 17 -9.37 11.30 -4.14
CA ARG A 17 -9.36 9.98 -4.77
C ARG A 17 -7.97 9.68 -5.30
N PHE A 18 -7.55 8.43 -5.18
CA PHE A 18 -6.26 7.95 -5.68
C PHE A 18 -6.51 6.85 -6.69
N ASP A 19 -6.10 7.05 -7.94
CA ASP A 19 -6.11 5.96 -8.93
C ASP A 19 -4.89 5.04 -8.74
N PHE A 20 -3.79 5.58 -8.20
CA PHE A 20 -2.56 4.86 -8.01
C PHE A 20 -1.80 5.32 -6.75
N ILE A 21 -1.34 4.34 -5.97
CA ILE A 21 -0.49 4.56 -4.79
C ILE A 21 0.84 3.83 -5.00
N VAL A 22 1.95 4.55 -4.81
CA VAL A 22 3.29 3.96 -4.71
C VAL A 22 3.81 4.21 -3.31
N SER A 23 4.24 3.16 -2.62
CA SER A 23 4.76 3.28 -1.25
C SER A 23 5.96 2.37 -1.01
N ASN A 24 6.96 2.89 -0.32
CA ASN A 24 7.97 2.09 0.36
C ASN A 24 7.64 2.13 1.86
N PRO A 25 6.73 1.27 2.35
CA PRO A 25 6.19 1.39 3.69
C PRO A 25 7.29 1.32 4.75
N ALA A 26 7.20 2.17 5.77
CA ALA A 26 8.18 2.19 6.85
C ALA A 26 8.10 0.92 7.70
N ILE A 27 8.91 -0.08 7.35
CA ILE A 27 8.86 -1.44 7.91
C ILE A 27 9.31 -1.57 9.38
N ARG A 28 10.02 -0.57 9.92
CA ARG A 28 10.64 -0.59 11.27
C ARG A 28 9.85 0.17 12.34
N ILE A 29 8.63 0.61 12.04
CA ILE A 29 7.79 1.40 12.98
C ILE A 29 6.94 0.53 13.93
N GLY A 30 7.11 -0.79 13.89
CA GLY A 30 6.26 -1.75 14.59
C GLY A 30 5.07 -2.23 13.74
N LYS A 31 4.60 -3.45 14.02
CA LYS A 31 3.51 -4.11 13.30
C LYS A 31 2.17 -3.33 13.40
N PRO A 32 1.72 -2.87 14.59
CA PRO A 32 0.44 -2.15 14.71
C PRO A 32 0.39 -0.84 13.92
N GLN A 33 1.44 -0.03 14.03
CA GLN A 33 1.55 1.27 13.38
C GLN A 33 1.60 1.12 11.86
N LEU A 34 2.34 0.12 11.37
CA LEU A 34 2.40 -0.20 9.96
C LEU A 34 1.05 -0.69 9.43
N HIS A 35 0.36 -1.56 10.17
CA HIS A 35 -0.99 -2.01 9.78
C HIS A 35 -1.97 -0.84 9.76
N ALA A 36 -1.92 0.06 10.74
CA ALA A 36 -2.75 1.26 10.75
C ALA A 36 -2.49 2.15 9.53
N MET A 37 -1.22 2.38 9.18
CA MET A 37 -0.83 3.16 7.99
C MET A 37 -1.32 2.49 6.70
N LEU A 38 -1.11 1.18 6.54
CA LEU A 38 -1.55 0.45 5.35
C LEU A 38 -3.08 0.47 5.22
N ARG A 39 -3.82 0.25 6.33
CA ARG A 39 -5.28 0.37 6.32
C ARG A 39 -5.72 1.75 5.85
N HIS A 40 -5.17 2.80 6.45
CA HIS A 40 -5.57 4.16 6.12
C HIS A 40 -5.50 4.47 4.61
N TRP A 41 -4.42 4.05 3.94
CA TRP A 41 -4.23 4.36 2.52
C TRP A 41 -4.93 3.38 1.57
N LEU A 42 -4.89 2.07 1.86
CA LEU A 42 -5.50 1.07 0.99
C LEU A 42 -7.04 1.12 1.03
N ASP A 43 -7.60 1.43 2.19
CA ASP A 43 -9.05 1.60 2.35
C ASP A 43 -9.57 2.83 1.56
N ARG A 44 -8.78 3.90 1.50
CA ARG A 44 -9.08 5.08 0.67
C ARG A 44 -8.97 4.80 -0.82
N LEU A 45 -7.99 3.99 -1.24
CA LEU A 45 -7.88 3.52 -2.62
C LEU A 45 -9.12 2.72 -3.02
N ASP A 46 -9.57 1.79 -2.17
CA ASP A 46 -10.69 0.88 -2.44
C ASP A 46 -12.04 1.58 -2.51
N ARG A 47 -12.30 2.50 -1.57
CA ARG A 47 -13.62 3.14 -1.47
C ARG A 47 -13.88 4.20 -2.53
N LEU A 48 -12.82 4.81 -3.06
CA LEU A 48 -12.96 6.03 -3.87
C LEU A 48 -12.75 5.78 -5.36
N VAL A 49 -12.05 4.70 -5.75
CA VAL A 49 -11.71 4.42 -7.15
C VAL A 49 -11.80 2.92 -7.47
N PRO A 50 -12.79 2.51 -8.28
CA PRO A 50 -12.79 1.19 -8.91
C PRO A 50 -11.58 1.04 -9.86
N GLY A 51 -10.91 -0.10 -9.84
CA GLY A 51 -9.66 -0.33 -10.59
C GLY A 51 -8.41 0.40 -10.06
N GLY A 52 -8.48 1.04 -8.90
CA GLY A 52 -7.34 1.64 -8.21
C GLY A 52 -6.21 0.65 -7.93
N LYS A 53 -4.95 1.07 -8.13
CA LYS A 53 -3.76 0.21 -7.99
C LYS A 53 -2.86 0.68 -6.84
N ALA A 54 -2.20 -0.25 -6.15
CA ALA A 54 -1.11 0.05 -5.22
C ALA A 54 0.13 -0.80 -5.47
N ASP A 55 1.28 -0.15 -5.60
CA ASP A 55 2.60 -0.77 -5.67
C ASP A 55 3.38 -0.51 -4.37
N LEU A 56 3.66 -1.59 -3.62
CA LEU A 56 4.40 -1.57 -2.36
C LEU A 56 5.82 -2.11 -2.59
N VAL A 57 6.81 -1.24 -2.46
CA VAL A 57 8.23 -1.56 -2.64
C VAL A 57 8.83 -1.95 -1.31
N VAL A 58 9.38 -3.17 -1.23
CA VAL A 58 9.77 -3.76 0.05
C VAL A 58 11.10 -4.49 -0.08
N HIS A 59 11.91 -4.52 0.98
CA HIS A 59 13.18 -5.25 0.93
C HIS A 59 12.97 -6.77 0.94
N LYS A 60 13.79 -7.55 0.23
CA LYS A 60 13.62 -9.01 0.07
C LYS A 60 13.92 -9.81 1.35
N HIS A 61 14.78 -9.27 2.22
CA HIS A 61 15.28 -9.93 3.44
C HIS A 61 14.56 -9.48 4.71
N LEU A 62 13.24 -9.43 4.61
CA LEU A 62 12.42 -8.70 5.55
C LEU A 62 11.97 -9.57 6.76
N GLY A 63 12.51 -10.78 6.90
CA GLY A 63 12.23 -11.71 7.99
C GLY A 63 10.81 -12.30 7.99
N ALA A 64 10.52 -13.18 8.95
CA ALA A 64 9.22 -13.83 9.12
C ALA A 64 8.08 -12.83 9.39
N ASP A 65 8.37 -11.73 10.10
CA ASP A 65 7.41 -10.67 10.40
C ASP A 65 6.80 -10.09 9.14
N SER A 66 7.60 -9.91 8.09
CA SER A 66 7.09 -9.36 6.84
C SER A 66 6.25 -10.34 6.06
N LEU A 67 6.60 -11.63 6.09
CA LEU A 67 5.76 -12.66 5.48
C LEU A 67 4.39 -12.71 6.17
N GLN A 68 4.34 -12.58 7.50
CA GLN A 68 3.07 -12.42 8.21
C GLN A 68 2.33 -11.14 7.81
N ARG A 69 3.04 -10.00 7.62
CA ARG A 69 2.41 -8.75 7.17
C ARG A 69 1.74 -8.88 5.80
N TRP A 70 2.40 -9.52 4.85
CA TRP A 70 1.83 -9.70 3.51
C TRP A 70 0.67 -10.69 3.49
N ARG A 71 0.73 -11.73 4.33
CA ARG A 71 -0.43 -12.61 4.58
C ARG A 71 -1.61 -11.83 5.17
N TRP A 72 -1.34 -10.98 6.14
CA TRP A 72 -2.36 -10.14 6.76
C TRP A 72 -3.05 -9.22 5.76
N LEU A 73 -2.35 -8.67 4.76
CA LEU A 73 -3.02 -7.91 3.69
C LEU A 73 -4.08 -8.74 2.96
N GLY A 74 -3.77 -10.00 2.63
CA GLY A 74 -4.75 -10.92 2.06
C GLY A 74 -5.93 -11.19 3.00
N GLU A 75 -5.68 -11.38 4.31
CA GLU A 75 -6.71 -11.56 5.33
C GLU A 75 -7.62 -10.33 5.51
N GLN A 76 -7.11 -9.12 5.22
CA GLN A 76 -7.90 -7.88 5.26
C GLN A 76 -8.67 -7.60 3.96
N GLY A 77 -8.61 -8.49 2.96
CA GLY A 77 -9.25 -8.27 1.66
C GLY A 77 -8.41 -7.46 0.66
N TRP A 78 -7.12 -7.27 0.94
CA TRP A 78 -6.16 -6.65 0.03
C TRP A 78 -5.14 -7.68 -0.46
N PRO A 79 -5.55 -8.67 -1.28
CA PRO A 79 -4.60 -9.62 -1.84
C PRO A 79 -3.54 -8.87 -2.64
N THR A 80 -2.27 -9.18 -2.36
CA THR A 80 -1.13 -8.63 -3.08
C THR A 80 -0.37 -9.74 -3.80
N GLU A 81 0.02 -9.48 -5.04
CA GLU A 81 0.87 -10.36 -5.82
C GLU A 81 2.27 -9.78 -6.00
N ARG A 82 3.25 -10.64 -6.30
CA ARG A 82 4.60 -10.19 -6.59
C ARG A 82 4.68 -9.74 -8.05
N TYR A 83 4.84 -8.45 -8.27
CA TYR A 83 4.99 -7.87 -9.62
C TYR A 83 6.43 -7.96 -10.14
N ALA A 84 7.41 -7.53 -9.34
CA ALA A 84 8.81 -7.48 -9.77
C ALA A 84 9.81 -7.70 -8.61
N SER A 85 11.07 -7.94 -8.94
CA SER A 85 12.16 -8.03 -7.96
C SER A 85 13.47 -7.52 -8.57
N GLN A 86 14.15 -6.59 -7.91
CA GLN A 86 15.39 -6.00 -8.40
C GLN A 86 16.27 -5.53 -7.24
N LYS A 87 17.59 -5.74 -7.33
CA LYS A 87 18.62 -5.13 -6.43
C LYS A 87 18.29 -5.20 -4.93
N GLY A 88 17.73 -6.31 -4.45
CA GLY A 88 17.41 -6.45 -3.03
C GLY A 88 15.97 -6.08 -2.64
N PHE A 89 15.19 -5.53 -3.57
CA PHE A 89 13.80 -5.15 -3.36
C PHE A 89 12.83 -6.05 -4.13
N ARG A 90 11.59 -6.08 -3.66
CA ARG A 90 10.43 -6.71 -4.27
C ARG A 90 9.33 -5.68 -4.39
N ILE A 91 8.58 -5.72 -5.47
CA ILE A 91 7.37 -4.93 -5.66
C ILE A 91 6.19 -5.87 -5.48
N LEU A 92 5.33 -5.53 -4.51
CA LEU A 92 4.05 -6.16 -4.30
C LEU A 92 2.98 -5.26 -4.88
N CYS A 93 2.17 -5.79 -5.78
CA CYS A 93 1.11 -5.07 -6.47
C CYS A 93 -0.25 -5.56 -5.97
N ARG A 94 -1.21 -4.65 -5.88
CA ARG A 94 -2.63 -4.99 -5.87
C ARG A 94 -3.43 -4.04 -6.74
N THR A 95 -4.57 -4.54 -7.20
CA THR A 95 -5.57 -3.76 -7.94
C THR A 95 -6.92 -3.99 -7.27
N THR A 96 -7.72 -2.94 -7.10
CA THR A 96 -9.11 -3.07 -6.65
C THR A 96 -9.93 -3.77 -7.73
N ALA A 97 -11.05 -4.37 -7.33
CA ALA A 97 -12.01 -4.84 -8.31
C ALA A 97 -12.45 -3.66 -9.19
N GLN A 98 -12.57 -3.90 -10.49
CA GLN A 98 -13.34 -3.00 -11.33
C GLN A 98 -14.81 -3.29 -11.08
N ASP A 99 -15.57 -2.28 -10.68
CA ASP A 99 -17.02 -2.37 -10.76
C ASP A 99 -17.37 -2.49 -12.25
N GLY A 100 -18.02 -3.59 -12.63
CA GLY A 100 -18.42 -3.91 -14.00
C GLY A 100 -19.56 -3.05 -14.51
#